data_AF-A0A1V5KPW2-F1
#
_entry.id   AF-A0A1V5KPW2-F1
#
_cell.length_a   1.000
_cell.length_b   1.000
_cell.length_c   1.000
_cell.angle_alpha   90.00
_cell.angle_beta   90.00
_cell.angle_gamma   90.00
#
_symmetry.space_group_name_H-M   'P 1'
#
loop_
_entity.id
_entity.type
_entity.pdbx_description
1 polymer ?
#
loop_
_entity_poly.entity_id
_entity_poly.type
_entity_poly.pdbx_seq_one_letter_code
_entity_poly.pdbx_strand_id
1 'polypeptide(L)'
;MTLSANTSDADPLEQKLAAYPESLRDLVLAFRKNPNDASVDAVVCGILRYHSQDTFDQVHATHGDAMSLFEHLSMDSLTMTEIAFEAEDFLNIILSNEDMISIKTLADLKAFVRKAVSQASGTSAS
;
A
#
# COMPACT_ATOMS: atom_id res chain seq x y z
N MET A 1 21.33 27.44 31.54
CA MET A 1 20.13 26.62 31.26
C MET A 1 20.59 25.38 30.54
N THR A 2 20.55 24.23 31.22
CA THR A 2 20.93 22.92 30.68
C THR A 2 19.69 22.14 30.24
N LEU A 3 19.86 21.30 29.20
CA LEU A 3 18.99 20.23 28.69
C LEU A 3 17.74 20.69 27.90
N SER A 4 17.43 20.18 26.70
CA SER A 4 17.59 18.80 26.21
C SER A 4 17.88 18.70 24.71
N ALA A 5 18.81 17.81 24.36
CA ALA A 5 18.82 17.12 23.07
C ALA A 5 17.83 15.93 23.16
N ASN A 6 16.90 15.81 22.20
CA ASN A 6 16.09 14.63 21.86
C ASN A 6 15.02 15.09 20.83
N THR A 7 14.72 14.50 19.67
CA THR A 7 15.15 13.30 18.94
C THR A 7 14.50 13.43 17.55
N SER A 8 15.22 13.82 16.49
CA SER A 8 14.72 13.66 15.11
C SER A 8 15.24 12.33 14.55
N ASP A 9 14.96 11.26 15.28
CA ASP A 9 15.19 9.85 14.90
C ASP A 9 13.85 9.19 14.55
N ALA A 10 12.83 10.00 14.19
CA ALA A 10 11.56 9.45 13.73
C ALA A 10 11.84 8.62 12.48
N ASP A 11 11.37 7.37 12.49
CA ASP A 11 11.57 6.43 11.39
C ASP A 11 11.19 7.11 10.06
N PRO A 12 12.02 7.00 9.01
CA PRO A 12 11.78 7.72 7.76
C PRO A 12 10.39 7.42 7.16
N LEU A 13 9.86 6.22 7.40
CA LEU A 13 8.50 5.87 7.00
C LEU A 13 7.46 6.63 7.84
N GLU A 14 7.63 6.73 9.16
CA GLU A 14 6.70 7.45 10.03
C GLU A 14 6.61 8.94 9.67
N GLN A 15 7.74 9.56 9.30
CA GLN A 15 7.75 10.94 8.81
C GLN A 15 6.97 11.08 7.51
N LYS A 16 7.15 10.16 6.55
CA LYS A 16 6.40 10.19 5.29
C LYS A 16 4.91 9.96 5.52
N LEU A 17 4.57 8.99 6.37
CA LEU A 17 3.20 8.67 6.76
C LEU A 17 2.49 9.88 7.39
N ALA A 18 3.19 10.84 8.00
CA ALA A 18 2.58 12.05 8.54
C ALA A 18 1.82 12.91 7.51
N ALA A 19 2.11 12.76 6.21
CA ALA A 19 1.39 13.44 5.12
C ALA A 19 0.08 12.73 4.72
N TYR A 20 -0.17 11.52 5.22
CA TYR A 20 -1.30 10.67 4.85
C TYR A 20 -2.40 10.67 5.93
N PRO A 21 -3.65 10.33 5.59
CA PRO A 21 -4.73 10.24 6.58
C PRO A 21 -4.43 9.18 7.64
N GLU A 22 -4.86 9.43 8.88
CA GLU A 22 -4.68 8.53 10.04
C GLU A 22 -5.11 7.09 9.71
N SER A 23 -6.25 6.92 9.04
CA SER A 23 -6.75 5.61 8.62
C SER A 23 -5.75 4.80 7.79
N LEU A 24 -4.98 5.43 6.89
CA LEU A 24 -3.95 4.75 6.10
C LEU A 24 -2.69 4.49 6.93
N ARG A 25 -2.31 5.46 7.77
CA ARG A 25 -1.15 5.35 8.65
C ARG A 25 -1.29 4.16 9.61
N ASP A 26 -2.44 4.01 10.26
CA ASP A 26 -2.70 2.90 11.17
C ASP A 26 -2.61 1.53 10.48
N LEU A 27 -3.07 1.43 9.23
CA LEU A 27 -2.97 0.20 8.45
C LEU A 27 -1.51 -0.19 8.18
N VAL A 28 -0.69 0.78 7.77
CA VAL A 28 0.74 0.56 7.50
C VAL A 28 1.50 0.21 8.79
N LEU A 29 1.21 0.90 9.89
CA LEU A 29 1.81 0.61 11.20
C LEU A 29 1.37 -0.77 11.74
N ALA A 30 0.12 -1.17 11.51
CA ALA A 30 -0.38 -2.49 11.87
C ALA A 30 0.33 -3.58 11.07
N PHE A 31 0.52 -3.39 9.75
CA PHE A 31 1.32 -4.29 8.92
C PHE A 31 2.75 -4.42 9.44
N ARG A 32 3.42 -3.30 9.78
CA ARG A 32 4.79 -3.31 10.32
C ARG A 32 4.91 -4.10 11.62
N LYS A 33 3.90 -4.02 12.50
CA LYS A 33 3.88 -4.74 13.78
C LYS A 33 3.66 -6.25 13.61
N ASN A 34 2.83 -6.65 12.64
CA ASN A 34 2.47 -8.05 12.43
C ASN A 34 2.15 -8.32 10.94
N PRO A 35 3.18 -8.50 10.09
CA PRO A 35 2.99 -8.65 8.66
C PRO A 35 2.30 -9.99 8.34
N ASN A 36 1.14 -9.92 7.70
CA ASN A 36 0.37 -11.05 7.20
C ASN A 36 -0.50 -10.63 6.00
N ASP A 37 -1.02 -11.61 5.25
CA ASP A 37 -1.87 -11.39 4.07
C ASP A 37 -3.01 -10.38 4.30
N ALA A 38 -3.71 -10.48 5.44
CA ALA A 38 -4.82 -9.57 5.74
C ALA A 38 -4.35 -8.13 5.98
N SER A 39 -3.21 -7.94 6.64
CA SER A 39 -2.62 -6.60 6.82
C SER A 39 -2.09 -6.01 5.52
N VAL A 40 -1.55 -6.84 4.61
CA VAL A 40 -1.16 -6.42 3.26
C VAL A 40 -2.39 -5.96 2.47
N ASP A 41 -3.42 -6.79 2.44
CA ASP A 41 -4.67 -6.49 1.73
C ASP A 41 -5.31 -5.20 2.28
N ALA A 42 -5.24 -4.99 3.59
CA ALA A 42 -5.76 -3.79 4.23
C ALA A 42 -4.99 -2.53 3.81
N VAL A 43 -3.65 -2.58 3.76
CA VAL A 43 -2.83 -1.46 3.26
C VAL A 43 -3.15 -1.16 1.80
N VAL A 44 -3.22 -2.17 0.94
CA VAL A 44 -3.58 -2.01 -0.48
C VAL A 44 -4.94 -1.33 -0.62
N CYS A 45 -5.96 -1.80 0.09
CA CYS A 45 -7.27 -1.15 0.10
C CYS A 45 -7.21 0.28 0.65
N GLY A 46 -6.36 0.55 1.63
CA GLY A 46 -6.14 1.88 2.19
C GLY A 46 -5.57 2.86 1.17
N ILE A 47 -4.57 2.45 0.39
CA ILE A 47 -3.97 3.25 -0.68
C ILE A 47 -5.01 3.53 -1.77
N LEU A 48 -5.75 2.51 -2.23
CA LEU A 48 -6.79 2.69 -3.24
C LEU A 48 -7.91 3.62 -2.74
N ARG A 49 -8.31 3.50 -1.47
CA ARG A 49 -9.29 4.42 -0.87
C ARG A 49 -8.75 5.84 -0.78
N TYR A 50 -7.46 6.05 -0.55
CA TYR A 50 -6.86 7.38 -0.55
C TYR A 50 -6.97 8.06 -1.93
N HIS A 51 -6.72 7.33 -3.02
CA HIS A 51 -6.83 7.84 -4.39
C HIS A 51 -8.27 7.97 -4.90
N SER A 52 -9.12 6.99 -4.61
CA SER A 52 -10.49 6.93 -5.13
C SER A 52 -11.56 7.48 -4.17
N GLN A 53 -11.18 7.81 -2.94
CA GLN A 53 -12.07 8.36 -1.90
C GLN A 53 -13.33 7.49 -1.74
N ASP A 54 -14.51 8.12 -1.60
CA ASP A 54 -15.80 7.45 -1.43
C ASP A 54 -16.19 6.49 -2.58
N THR A 55 -15.56 6.61 -3.75
CA THR A 55 -15.80 5.71 -4.89
C THR A 55 -15.32 4.30 -4.59
N PHE A 56 -14.22 4.17 -3.84
CA PHE A 56 -13.66 2.86 -3.50
C PHE A 56 -14.68 1.98 -2.79
N ASP A 57 -15.28 2.48 -1.71
CA ASP A 57 -16.20 1.69 -0.89
C ASP A 57 -17.49 1.33 -1.66
N GLN A 58 -17.98 2.22 -2.52
CA GLN A 58 -19.15 1.96 -3.37
C GLN A 58 -18.88 0.85 -4.39
N VAL A 59 -17.76 0.93 -5.10
CA VAL A 59 -17.38 -0.06 -6.11
C VAL A 59 -17.04 -1.40 -5.45
N HIS A 60 -16.29 -1.38 -4.35
CA HIS A 60 -15.94 -2.57 -3.60
C HIS A 60 -17.16 -3.28 -3.02
N ALA A 61 -18.17 -2.54 -2.54
CA ALA A 61 -19.43 -3.14 -2.08
C ALA A 61 -20.20 -3.85 -3.21
N THR A 62 -20.03 -3.42 -4.46
CA THR A 62 -20.73 -3.97 -5.63
C THR A 62 -19.98 -5.12 -6.28
N HIS A 63 -18.65 -4.98 -6.45
CA HIS A 63 -17.82 -5.90 -7.23
C HIS A 63 -16.83 -6.71 -6.38
N GLY A 64 -16.62 -6.33 -5.11
CA GLY A 64 -15.62 -6.93 -4.24
C GLY A 64 -14.23 -6.89 -4.85
N ASP A 65 -13.47 -7.97 -4.67
CA ASP A 65 -12.10 -8.10 -5.21
C ASP A 65 -12.04 -8.23 -6.73
N ALA A 66 -13.17 -8.50 -7.41
CA ALA A 66 -13.24 -8.54 -8.86
C ALA A 66 -13.33 -7.14 -9.49
N MET A 67 -13.32 -6.07 -8.70
CA MET A 67 -13.36 -4.71 -9.21
C MET A 67 -12.14 -4.41 -10.10
N SER A 68 -12.38 -4.05 -11.35
CA SER A 68 -11.41 -3.44 -12.27
C SER A 68 -10.93 -2.08 -11.75
N LEU A 69 -9.61 -1.90 -11.63
CA LEU A 69 -8.98 -0.65 -11.21
C LEU A 69 -9.14 0.43 -12.30
N PHE A 70 -9.03 0.04 -13.57
CA PHE A 70 -9.14 0.95 -14.70
C PHE A 70 -10.60 1.27 -15.04
N GLU A 71 -11.48 0.26 -15.07
CA GLU A 71 -12.85 0.48 -15.54
C GLU A 71 -13.79 0.99 -14.46
N HIS A 72 -13.68 0.47 -13.23
CA HIS A 72 -14.60 0.86 -12.16
C HIS A 72 -14.06 1.99 -11.28
N LEU A 73 -12.75 2.05 -11.02
CA LEU A 73 -12.14 3.16 -10.28
C LEU A 73 -11.59 4.28 -11.19
N SER A 74 -11.66 4.10 -12.51
CA SER A 74 -11.13 5.06 -13.49
C SER A 74 -9.70 5.47 -13.19
N MET A 75 -8.86 4.53 -12.73
CA MET A 75 -7.45 4.79 -12.45
C MET A 75 -6.68 4.94 -13.75
N ASP A 76 -6.01 6.07 -13.91
CA ASP A 76 -5.08 6.30 -15.02
C ASP A 76 -3.70 5.68 -14.73
N SER A 77 -2.86 5.59 -15.76
CA SER A 77 -1.50 5.06 -15.64
C SER A 77 -0.64 5.83 -14.63
N LEU A 78 -0.86 7.14 -14.50
CA LEU A 78 -0.18 7.98 -13.51
C LEU A 78 -0.57 7.57 -12.09
N THR A 79 -1.87 7.46 -11.80
CA THR A 79 -2.38 7.05 -10.49
C THR A 79 -1.91 5.65 -10.13
N MET A 80 -1.91 4.71 -11.08
CA MET A 80 -1.37 3.37 -10.87
C MET A 80 0.11 3.40 -10.49
N THR A 81 0.88 4.30 -11.10
CA THR A 81 2.31 4.48 -10.80
C THR A 81 2.51 5.06 -9.40
N GLU A 82 1.69 6.02 -8.98
CA GLU A 82 1.72 6.56 -7.62
C GLU A 82 1.38 5.48 -6.58
N ILE A 83 0.31 4.70 -6.82
CA ILE A 83 -0.08 3.56 -5.99
C ILE A 83 1.07 2.55 -5.87
N ALA A 84 1.77 2.28 -6.97
CA ALA A 84 2.92 1.39 -6.96
C ALA A 84 4.04 1.93 -6.07
N PHE A 85 4.44 3.20 -6.23
CA PHE A 85 5.47 3.81 -5.40
C PHE A 85 5.09 3.87 -3.91
N GLU A 86 3.82 4.11 -3.58
CA GLU A 86 3.32 4.08 -2.21
C GLU A 86 3.36 2.67 -1.63
N ALA A 87 2.93 1.66 -2.39
CA ALA A 87 3.00 0.27 -1.97
C ALA A 87 4.44 -0.21 -1.76
N GLU A 88 5.36 0.15 -2.66
CA GLU A 88 6.80 -0.13 -2.52
C GLU A 88 7.35 0.42 -1.22
N ASP A 89 7.08 1.69 -0.92
CA ASP A 89 7.63 2.36 0.25
C ASP A 89 6.97 1.90 1.57
N PHE A 90 5.64 1.74 1.58
CA PHE A 90 4.93 1.35 2.79
C PHE A 90 5.19 -0.11 3.17
N LEU A 91 5.26 -0.98 2.18
CA LEU A 91 5.41 -2.43 2.37
C LEU A 91 6.86 -2.91 2.20
N ASN A 92 7.78 -2.02 1.80
CA ASN A 92 9.19 -2.32 1.55
C ASN A 92 9.38 -3.44 0.51
N ILE A 93 8.72 -3.27 -0.64
CA ILE A 93 8.74 -4.18 -1.79
C ILE A 93 9.20 -3.46 -3.06
N ILE A 94 9.40 -4.21 -4.14
CA ILE A 94 9.74 -3.68 -5.46
C ILE A 94 8.68 -4.17 -6.46
N LEU A 95 8.12 -3.27 -7.25
CA LEU A 95 7.12 -3.55 -8.28
C LEU A 95 7.70 -3.17 -9.64
N SER A 96 7.78 -4.13 -10.56
CA SER A 96 8.30 -3.86 -11.91
C SER A 96 7.18 -3.33 -12.83
N ASN A 97 7.55 -2.61 -13.87
CA ASN A 97 6.59 -2.16 -14.88
C ASN A 97 5.85 -3.33 -15.56
N GLU A 98 6.51 -4.47 -15.78
CA GLU A 98 5.87 -5.68 -16.31
C GLU A 98 4.79 -6.23 -15.37
N ASP A 99 5.03 -6.14 -14.06
CA ASP A 99 4.07 -6.57 -13.05
C ASP A 99 2.84 -5.65 -13.06
N MET A 100 3.06 -4.34 -13.14
CA MET A 100 1.99 -3.35 -13.19
C MET A 100 1.05 -3.54 -14.39
N ILE A 101 1.58 -3.90 -15.57
CA ILE A 101 0.77 -4.15 -16.77
C ILE A 101 -0.19 -5.34 -16.58
N SER A 102 0.17 -6.29 -15.72
CA SER A 102 -0.63 -7.49 -15.46
C SER A 102 -1.76 -7.24 -14.45
N ILE A 103 -1.70 -6.14 -13.70
CA ILE A 103 -2.69 -5.80 -12.66
C ILE A 103 -3.91 -5.18 -13.33
N LYS A 104 -5.07 -5.85 -13.22
CA LYS A 104 -6.34 -5.33 -13.77
C LYS A 104 -7.38 -5.12 -12.69
N THR A 105 -7.40 -6.01 -11.71
CA THR A 105 -8.38 -6.01 -10.62
C THR A 105 -7.74 -5.81 -9.25
N LEU A 106 -8.57 -5.53 -8.24
CA LEU A 106 -8.14 -5.51 -6.85
C LEU A 106 -7.55 -6.86 -6.41
N ALA A 107 -8.15 -7.98 -6.83
CA ALA A 107 -7.63 -9.31 -6.57
C ALA A 107 -6.20 -9.49 -7.11
N ASP A 108 -5.94 -9.03 -8.34
CA ASP A 108 -4.62 -9.10 -8.96
C ASP A 108 -3.60 -8.30 -8.17
N LEU A 109 -3.94 -7.05 -7.81
CA LEU A 109 -3.06 -6.17 -7.03
C LEU A 109 -2.74 -6.78 -5.67
N LYS A 110 -3.75 -7.26 -4.93
CA LYS A 110 -3.58 -7.92 -3.63
C LYS A 110 -2.70 -9.16 -3.74
N ALA A 111 -2.98 -10.05 -4.69
CA ALA A 111 -2.21 -11.27 -4.89
C ALA A 111 -0.75 -10.96 -5.26
N PHE A 112 -0.53 -9.95 -6.09
CA PHE A 112 0.79 -9.53 -6.51
C PHE A 112 1.61 -8.96 -5.34
N VAL A 113 1.03 -8.00 -4.60
CA VAL A 113 1.69 -7.38 -3.45
C VAL A 113 1.99 -8.41 -2.36
N ARG A 114 1.06 -9.32 -2.06
CA ARG A 114 1.30 -10.42 -1.10
C ARG A 114 2.47 -11.31 -1.52
N LYS A 115 2.55 -11.65 -2.82
CA LYS A 115 3.68 -12.40 -3.38
C LYS A 115 4.99 -11.62 -3.21
N ALA A 116 5.01 -10.33 -3.55
CA ALA A 116 6.18 -9.47 -3.43
C ALA A 116 6.67 -9.35 -1.97
N VAL A 117 5.77 -9.12 -1.01
CA VAL A 117 6.08 -9.08 0.43
C VAL A 117 6.67 -10.40 0.92
N SER A 118 6.10 -11.52 0.47
CA SER A 118 6.60 -12.86 0.82
C SER A 118 8.02 -13.10 0.29
N GLN A 119 8.34 -12.64 -0.92
CA GLN A 119 9.67 -12.76 -1.53
C GLN A 119 10.70 -11.83 -0.86
N ALA A 120 10.31 -10.61 -0.54
CA ALA A 120 11.15 -9.65 0.19
C ALA A 120 11.55 -10.19 1.58
N SER A 121 10.60 -10.81 2.29
CA SER A 121 10.84 -11.44 3.60
C SER A 121 11.72 -12.69 3.52
N GLY A 122 11.67 -13.41 2.39
CA GLY A 122 12.46 -14.63 2.15
C GLY A 122 13.91 -14.40 1.69
N THR A 123 14.28 -13.19 1.31
CA THR A 123 15.61 -12.87 0.73
C THR A 123 16.72 -12.68 1.79
N SER A 124 16.45 -12.97 3.07
CA SER A 124 17.46 -12.94 4.14
C SER A 124 18.25 -14.26 4.32
N ALA A 125 18.19 -15.20 3.35
CA ALA A 125 18.94 -16.45 3.41
C ALA A 125 19.56 -16.80 2.05
N SER A 126 20.70 -16.21 1.73
CA SER A 126 21.70 -16.74 0.78
C SER A 126 23.07 -16.12 1.06
#